data_AF-A0A6S7GGX8-F1
#
_entry.id   AF-A0A6S7GGX8-F1
#
_cell.length_a   1.000
_cell.length_b   1.000
_cell.length_c   1.000
_cell.angle_alpha   90.00
_cell.angle_beta   90.00
_cell.angle_gamma   90.00
#
_symmetry.space_group_name_H-M   'P 1'
#
loop_
_entity.id
_entity.type
_entity.pdbx_description
1 polymer ?
#
loop_
_entity_poly.entity_id
_entity_poly.type
_entity_poly.pdbx_seq_one_letter_code
_entity_poly.pdbx_strand_id
1 'polypeptide(L)'
;MSEYLKSTLEMVETQFSNSAIILAGDFNKLSFKTAARCYELKPTINFPTRGSNTLDQIYTNMQNYYQPPTKNPLFGLSDHITITVFPKVRERSKLQRKTIRIRPKKRSNIASLGRFFMKIPWTDLLFKAQSSDEKLNIFTEIIRYGLNTIMPERSIKVHETDKPWMNANLKQLIKRRQKAFSSGDVFLYKLLRTKLTVRGKGVE
;
A
#
# COMPACT_ATOMS: atom_id res chain seq x y z
N MET A 1 -0.09 23.89 -23.53
CA MET A 1 -0.61 23.29 -22.28
C MET A 1 -1.84 24.02 -21.74
N SER A 2 -1.79 25.33 -21.49
CA SER A 2 -2.98 26.06 -21.00
C SER A 2 -4.16 26.01 -21.98
N GLU A 3 -3.91 26.17 -23.28
CA GLU A 3 -4.97 26.10 -24.31
C GLU A 3 -5.57 24.69 -24.39
N TYR A 4 -4.73 23.66 -24.33
CA TYR A 4 -5.17 22.28 -24.29
C TYR A 4 -6.12 22.02 -23.10
N LEU A 5 -5.78 22.52 -21.90
CA LEU A 5 -6.66 22.40 -20.73
C LEU A 5 -7.99 23.13 -20.94
N LYS A 6 -7.97 24.34 -21.50
CA LYS A 6 -9.19 25.11 -21.79
C LYS A 6 -10.09 24.41 -22.81
N SER A 7 -9.52 24.00 -23.94
CA SER A 7 -10.25 23.27 -24.98
C SER A 7 -10.84 21.95 -24.46
N THR A 8 -10.12 21.25 -23.58
CA THR A 8 -10.65 20.03 -22.93
C THR A 8 -11.81 20.36 -22.00
N LEU A 9 -11.72 21.43 -21.20
CA LEU A 9 -12.81 21.86 -20.32
C LEU A 9 -14.05 22.30 -21.11
N GLU A 10 -13.86 23.06 -22.19
CA GLU A 10 -14.92 23.46 -23.12
C GLU A 10 -15.62 22.24 -23.73
N MET A 11 -14.85 21.24 -24.18
CA MET A 11 -15.41 20.00 -24.71
C MET A 11 -16.22 19.25 -23.64
N VAL A 12 -15.72 19.18 -22.40
CA VAL A 12 -16.44 18.50 -21.29
C VAL A 12 -17.73 19.24 -20.93
N GLU A 13 -17.71 20.57 -20.85
CA GLU A 13 -18.90 21.35 -20.52
C GLU A 13 -19.95 21.32 -21.63
N THR A 14 -19.52 21.36 -22.90
CA THR A 14 -20.43 21.27 -24.05
C THR A 14 -21.08 19.89 -24.16
N GLN A 15 -20.34 18.81 -23.89
CA GLN A 15 -20.86 17.45 -23.97
C GLN A 15 -21.64 17.03 -22.72
N PHE A 16 -21.22 17.50 -21.54
CA PHE A 16 -21.78 17.11 -20.24
C PHE A 16 -22.08 18.36 -19.40
N SER A 17 -23.23 18.97 -19.65
CA SER A 17 -23.69 20.13 -18.90
C SER A 17 -23.83 19.80 -17.40
N ASN A 18 -23.43 20.76 -16.55
CA ASN A 18 -23.41 20.62 -15.09
C ASN A 18 -22.60 19.43 -14.55
N SER A 19 -21.59 18.98 -15.29
CA SER A 19 -20.76 17.87 -14.87
C SER A 19 -19.88 18.20 -13.65
N ALA A 20 -19.62 17.14 -12.90
CA ALA A 20 -18.70 17.09 -11.77
C ALA A 20 -17.24 17.07 -12.27
N ILE A 21 -16.49 18.17 -12.11
CA ILE A 21 -15.12 18.28 -12.65
C ILE A 21 -14.08 18.26 -11.52
N ILE A 22 -13.07 17.41 -11.68
CA ILE A 22 -11.86 17.37 -10.83
C ILE A 22 -10.65 17.40 -11.75
N LEU A 23 -9.94 18.52 -11.78
CA LEU A 23 -8.67 18.67 -12.47
C LEU A 23 -7.54 18.65 -11.44
N ALA A 24 -6.74 17.59 -11.45
CA ALA A 24 -5.66 17.37 -10.47
C ALA A 24 -4.33 17.11 -11.19
N GLY A 25 -3.26 17.71 -10.71
CA GLY A 25 -1.93 17.46 -11.25
C GLY A 25 -0.86 18.37 -10.68
N ASP A 26 0.36 18.15 -11.17
CA ASP A 26 1.50 19.04 -10.94
C ASP A 26 1.48 20.16 -12.00
N PHE A 27 1.23 21.38 -11.53
CA PHE A 27 1.17 22.56 -12.40
C PHE A 27 2.54 23.22 -12.54
N ASN A 28 3.54 22.87 -11.73
CA ASN A 28 4.85 23.53 -11.70
C ASN A 28 4.74 25.07 -11.74
N LYS A 29 5.08 25.68 -12.89
CA LYS A 29 5.03 27.14 -13.13
C LYS A 29 3.76 27.61 -13.85
N LEU A 30 2.87 26.70 -14.23
CA LEU A 30 1.64 27.01 -14.96
C LEU A 30 0.63 27.72 -14.05
N SER A 31 0.39 29.00 -14.33
CA SER A 31 -0.69 29.75 -13.70
C SER A 31 -2.03 29.41 -14.37
N PHE A 32 -2.80 28.50 -13.78
CA PHE A 32 -4.11 28.09 -14.29
C PHE A 32 -5.29 28.74 -13.56
N LYS A 33 -5.06 29.50 -12.48
CA LYS A 33 -6.11 30.01 -11.59
C LYS A 33 -7.15 30.87 -12.30
N THR A 34 -6.74 31.75 -13.21
CA THR A 34 -7.66 32.65 -13.93
C THR A 34 -8.53 31.87 -14.90
N ALA A 35 -7.93 30.96 -15.69
CA ALA A 35 -8.67 30.10 -16.61
C ALA A 35 -9.65 29.18 -15.87
N ALA A 36 -9.21 28.57 -14.76
CA ALA A 36 -10.05 27.69 -13.94
C ALA A 36 -11.35 28.37 -13.47
N ARG A 37 -11.30 29.67 -13.16
CA ARG A 37 -12.48 30.44 -12.73
C ARG A 37 -13.53 30.60 -13.82
N CYS A 38 -13.14 30.62 -15.10
CA CYS A 38 -14.09 30.68 -16.21
C CYS A 38 -15.00 29.44 -16.28
N TYR A 39 -14.57 28.33 -15.69
CA TYR A 39 -15.26 27.04 -15.64
C TYR A 39 -15.73 26.70 -14.20
N GLU A 40 -15.86 27.72 -13.35
CA GLU A 40 -16.25 27.59 -11.92
C GLU A 40 -15.35 26.68 -11.07
N LEU A 41 -14.14 26.35 -11.54
CA LEU A 41 -13.23 25.45 -10.83
C LEU A 41 -12.43 26.22 -9.78
N LYS A 42 -12.58 25.82 -8.52
CA LYS A 42 -11.89 26.42 -7.37
C LYS A 42 -10.64 25.61 -7.00
N PRO A 43 -9.48 26.25 -6.77
CA PRO A 43 -8.31 25.57 -6.23
C PRO A 43 -8.57 25.12 -4.78
N THR A 44 -8.05 23.96 -4.40
CA THR A 44 -8.29 23.38 -3.08
C THR A 44 -7.03 23.25 -2.21
N ILE A 45 -5.85 23.17 -2.81
CA ILE A 45 -4.56 23.03 -2.13
C ILE A 45 -4.01 24.40 -1.75
N ASN A 46 -3.71 24.58 -0.47
CA ASN A 46 -3.20 25.82 0.13
C ASN A 46 -1.92 25.61 0.96
N PHE A 47 -1.26 24.45 0.80
CA PHE A 47 -0.04 24.11 1.52
C PHE A 47 1.08 23.69 0.56
N PRO A 48 2.36 23.76 0.98
CA PRO A 48 3.48 23.29 0.17
C PRO A 48 3.35 21.81 -0.17
N THR A 49 3.61 21.46 -1.42
CA THR A 49 3.55 20.08 -1.92
C THR A 49 4.93 19.52 -2.23
N ARG A 50 5.93 20.40 -2.45
CA ARG A 50 7.33 20.07 -2.64
C ARG A 50 8.22 21.11 -1.94
N GLY A 51 8.88 20.71 -0.85
CA GLY A 51 9.64 21.64 -0.02
C GLY A 51 8.76 22.78 0.50
N SER A 52 9.11 24.02 0.18
CA SER A 52 8.31 25.22 0.49
C SER A 52 7.35 25.63 -0.64
N ASN A 53 7.34 24.93 -1.78
CA ASN A 53 6.56 25.30 -2.95
C ASN A 53 5.24 24.51 -3.04
N THR A 54 4.17 25.16 -3.50
CA THR A 54 2.90 24.52 -3.87
C THR A 54 2.86 24.35 -5.38
N LEU A 55 3.26 23.18 -5.86
CA LEU A 55 3.32 22.87 -7.30
C LEU A 55 2.11 22.04 -7.76
N ASP A 56 1.61 21.18 -6.88
CA ASP A 56 0.44 20.35 -7.14
C ASP A 56 -0.83 21.10 -6.73
N GLN A 57 -1.87 21.01 -7.57
CA GLN A 57 -3.16 21.64 -7.31
C GLN A 57 -4.29 20.72 -7.73
N ILE A 58 -5.43 20.88 -7.06
CA ILE A 58 -6.69 20.26 -7.44
C ILE A 58 -7.71 21.39 -7.61
N TYR A 59 -8.22 21.54 -8.83
CA TYR A 59 -9.28 22.46 -9.20
C TYR A 59 -10.59 21.69 -9.35
N THR A 60 -11.67 22.16 -8.73
CA THR A 60 -12.99 21.51 -8.82
C THR A 60 -14.14 22.48 -8.62
N ASN A 61 -15.25 22.26 -9.32
CA ASN A 61 -16.53 22.94 -9.07
C ASN A 61 -17.31 22.31 -7.90
N MET A 62 -16.83 21.19 -7.34
CA MET A 62 -17.50 20.44 -6.29
C MET A 62 -16.84 20.58 -4.90
N GLN A 63 -16.07 21.63 -4.65
CA GLN A 63 -15.31 21.79 -3.40
C GLN A 63 -16.17 21.58 -2.14
N ASN A 64 -17.44 22.01 -2.16
CA ASN A 64 -18.37 21.87 -1.05
C ASN A 64 -18.76 20.43 -0.72
N TYR A 65 -18.57 19.48 -1.63
CA TYR A 65 -18.85 18.05 -1.43
C TYR A 65 -17.64 17.27 -0.90
N TYR A 66 -16.46 17.90 -0.85
CA TYR A 66 -15.23 17.27 -0.40
C TYR A 66 -14.72 17.87 0.92
N GLN A 67 -14.01 17.06 1.67
CA GLN A 67 -13.28 17.48 2.86
C GLN A 67 -12.04 18.31 2.45
N PRO A 68 -11.53 19.17 3.34
CA PRO A 68 -10.26 19.84 3.11
C PRO A 68 -9.14 18.85 2.76
N PRO A 69 -8.28 19.19 1.78
CA PRO A 69 -7.17 18.32 1.41
C PRO A 69 -6.24 18.04 2.59
N THR A 70 -5.81 16.78 2.71
CA THR A 70 -4.91 16.34 3.77
C THR A 70 -3.52 16.07 3.22
N LYS A 71 -2.50 16.61 3.90
CA LYS A 71 -1.08 16.32 3.64
C LYS A 71 -0.70 14.94 4.19
N ASN A 72 -0.04 14.14 3.37
CA ASN A 72 0.49 12.84 3.73
C ASN A 72 2.00 12.77 3.43
N PRO A 73 2.75 11.92 4.13
CA PRO A 73 4.18 11.76 3.88
C PRO A 73 4.46 11.33 2.44
N LEU A 74 5.67 11.65 2.00
CA LEU A 74 6.22 11.28 0.68
C LEU A 74 5.94 9.81 0.34
N PHE A 75 5.49 9.57 -0.89
CA PHE A 75 5.34 8.22 -1.41
C PHE A 75 6.68 7.71 -1.96
N GLY A 76 7.18 6.62 -1.38
CA GLY A 76 8.47 6.04 -1.78
C GLY A 76 9.61 7.04 -1.71
N LEU A 77 10.28 7.25 -2.85
CA LEU A 77 11.41 8.17 -3.03
C LEU A 77 11.02 9.54 -3.59
N SER A 78 9.73 9.79 -3.84
CA SER A 78 9.25 11.10 -4.30
C SER A 78 9.68 12.21 -3.33
N ASP A 79 9.96 13.39 -3.88
CA ASP A 79 10.14 14.65 -3.16
C ASP A 79 8.84 15.47 -3.06
N HIS A 80 7.76 15.01 -3.71
CA HIS A 80 6.41 15.52 -3.52
C HIS A 80 5.67 14.77 -2.41
N ILE A 81 4.97 15.52 -1.56
CA ILE A 81 4.07 14.94 -0.56
C ILE A 81 2.85 14.33 -1.25
N THR A 82 2.25 13.35 -0.60
CA THR A 82 0.98 12.80 -1.10
C THR A 82 -0.18 13.64 -0.58
N ILE A 83 -1.10 13.97 -1.48
CA ILE A 83 -2.32 14.72 -1.16
C ILE A 83 -3.48 13.74 -1.17
N THR A 84 -4.38 13.85 -0.20
CA THR A 84 -5.62 13.07 -0.21
C THR A 84 -6.81 13.98 0.05
N VAL A 85 -7.85 13.80 -0.75
CA VAL A 85 -9.12 14.51 -0.66
C VAL A 85 -10.21 13.45 -0.61
N PHE A 86 -11.10 13.53 0.38
CA PHE A 86 -12.20 12.58 0.54
C PHE A 86 -13.54 13.31 0.38
N PRO A 87 -14.57 12.66 -0.19
CA PRO A 87 -15.91 13.22 -0.17
C PRO A 87 -16.42 13.32 1.28
N LYS A 88 -17.23 14.34 1.57
CA LYS A 88 -17.84 14.55 2.90
C LYS A 88 -18.81 13.41 3.24
N VAL A 89 -19.57 12.97 2.25
CA VAL A 89 -20.46 11.81 2.35
C VAL A 89 -19.78 10.65 1.65
N ARG A 90 -19.55 9.56 2.39
CA ARG A 90 -18.99 8.33 1.86
C ARG A 90 -19.85 7.17 2.31
N GLU A 91 -20.43 6.44 1.35
CA GLU A 91 -21.02 5.15 1.65
C GLU A 91 -19.91 4.24 2.19
N ARG A 92 -20.10 3.76 3.41
CA ARG A 92 -19.18 2.78 3.99
C ARG A 92 -19.40 1.49 3.23
N SER A 93 -18.44 1.11 2.38
CA SER A 93 -18.40 -0.25 1.87
C SER A 93 -18.37 -1.20 3.07
N LYS A 94 -19.21 -2.25 3.02
CA LYS A 94 -19.19 -3.29 4.05
C LYS A 94 -17.76 -3.81 4.12
N LEU A 95 -17.15 -3.75 5.31
CA LEU A 95 -15.81 -4.26 5.54
C LEU A 95 -15.85 -5.79 5.37
N GLN A 96 -15.59 -6.26 4.16
CA GLN A 96 -15.52 -7.68 3.90
C GLN A 96 -14.13 -8.17 4.31
N ARG A 97 -14.12 -9.05 5.32
CA ARG A 97 -12.92 -9.73 5.79
C ARG A 97 -13.02 -11.17 5.36
N LYS A 98 -11.96 -11.69 4.75
CA LYS A 98 -11.83 -13.11 4.45
C LYS A 98 -10.88 -13.78 5.42
N THR A 99 -11.17 -15.03 5.74
CA THR A 99 -10.25 -15.90 6.49
C THR A 99 -9.34 -16.59 5.48
N ILE A 100 -8.04 -16.44 5.63
CA ILE A 100 -7.05 -17.16 4.83
C ILE A 100 -6.21 -18.07 5.72
N ARG A 101 -5.80 -19.23 5.19
CA ARG A 101 -4.82 -20.10 5.84
C ARG A 101 -3.42 -19.66 5.43
N ILE A 102 -2.54 -19.52 6.41
CA ILE A 102 -1.14 -19.19 6.18
C ILE A 102 -0.25 -20.11 6.99
N ARG A 103 0.97 -20.33 6.48
CA ARG A 103 2.06 -20.96 7.22
C ARG A 103 3.14 -19.92 7.54
N PRO A 104 3.24 -19.42 8.78
CA PRO A 104 4.19 -18.36 9.12
C PRO A 104 5.65 -18.79 8.94
N LYS A 105 6.34 -18.21 7.96
CA LYS A 105 7.76 -18.48 7.67
C LYS A 105 8.70 -17.60 8.50
N LYS A 106 8.62 -17.68 9.84
CA LYS A 106 9.55 -16.95 10.72
C LYS A 106 10.96 -17.53 10.58
N ARG A 107 11.99 -16.68 10.58
CA ARG A 107 13.41 -17.13 10.52
C ARG A 107 13.75 -18.17 11.59
N SER A 108 13.27 -17.97 12.82
CA SER A 108 13.44 -18.93 13.93
C SER A 108 12.86 -20.30 13.61
N ASN A 109 11.67 -20.34 13.00
CA ASN A 109 10.96 -21.58 12.71
C ASN A 109 11.58 -22.29 11.50
N ILE A 110 12.01 -21.54 10.48
CA ILE A 110 12.78 -22.08 9.35
C ILE A 110 14.08 -22.73 9.87
N ALA A 111 14.80 -22.04 10.75
CA ALA A 111 16.03 -22.57 11.34
C ALA A 111 15.76 -23.84 12.18
N SER A 112 14.69 -23.86 12.99
CA SER A 112 14.29 -25.05 13.74
C SER A 112 13.89 -26.21 12.83
N LEU A 113 13.19 -25.93 11.72
CA LEU A 113 12.80 -26.94 10.74
C LEU A 113 14.04 -27.54 10.05
N GLY A 114 15.01 -26.71 9.68
CA GLY A 114 16.29 -27.17 9.15
C GLY A 114 17.03 -28.07 10.14
N ARG A 115 17.13 -27.65 11.41
CA ARG A 115 17.73 -28.48 12.47
C ARG A 115 17.00 -29.80 12.68
N PHE A 116 15.67 -29.80 12.57
CA PHE A 116 14.89 -31.03 12.64
C PHE A 116 15.27 -31.99 11.51
N PHE A 117 15.28 -31.53 10.25
CA PHE A 117 15.65 -32.37 9.11
C PHE A 117 17.09 -32.87 9.15
N MET A 118 18.04 -32.09 9.70
CA MET A 118 19.43 -32.52 9.86
C MET A 118 19.60 -33.68 10.85
N LYS A 119 18.64 -33.89 11.76
CA LYS A 119 18.69 -34.99 12.74
C LYS A 119 18.09 -36.29 12.23
N ILE A 120 17.51 -36.28 11.04
CA ILE A 120 16.82 -37.44 10.49
C ILE A 120 17.84 -38.35 9.81
N PRO A 121 17.89 -39.64 10.15
CA PRO A 121 18.78 -40.60 9.50
C PRO A 121 18.20 -40.99 8.12
N TRP A 122 18.27 -40.05 7.16
CA TRP A 122 17.63 -40.20 5.85
C TRP A 122 18.10 -41.45 5.10
N THR A 123 19.38 -41.76 5.14
CA THR A 123 19.95 -42.92 4.44
C THR A 123 19.31 -44.21 4.93
N ASP A 124 19.33 -44.46 6.24
CA ASP A 124 18.81 -45.70 6.83
C ASP A 124 17.31 -45.85 6.64
N LEU A 125 16.60 -44.73 6.68
CA LEU A 125 15.16 -44.68 6.58
C LEU A 125 14.68 -44.91 5.13
N LEU A 126 15.38 -44.33 4.16
CA LEU A 126 15.07 -44.51 2.73
C LEU A 126 15.62 -45.82 2.17
N PHE A 127 16.69 -46.38 2.74
CA PHE A 127 17.25 -47.67 2.32
C PHE A 127 16.29 -48.84 2.59
N LYS A 128 15.46 -48.74 3.63
CA LYS A 128 14.48 -49.79 4.00
C LYS A 128 13.32 -49.93 3.01
N ALA A 129 13.02 -48.87 2.26
CA ALA A 129 11.92 -48.85 1.30
C ALA A 129 12.30 -49.54 -0.02
N GLN A 130 11.40 -50.40 -0.50
CA GLN A 130 11.64 -51.29 -1.65
C GLN A 130 11.36 -50.61 -2.99
N SER A 131 10.52 -49.56 -3.01
CA SER A 131 10.15 -48.83 -4.23
C SER A 131 10.45 -47.34 -4.13
N SER A 132 10.55 -46.69 -5.29
CA SER A 132 10.67 -45.23 -5.36
C SER A 132 9.46 -44.50 -4.77
N ASP A 133 8.26 -45.07 -4.96
CA ASP A 133 7.02 -44.49 -4.42
C ASP A 133 6.99 -44.55 -2.89
N GLU A 134 7.44 -45.66 -2.32
CA GLU A 134 7.53 -45.81 -0.86
C GLU A 134 8.53 -44.82 -0.25
N LYS A 135 9.68 -44.62 -0.90
CA LYS A 135 10.67 -43.61 -0.50
C LYS A 135 10.08 -42.20 -0.55
N LEU A 136 9.34 -41.87 -1.61
CA LEU A 136 8.69 -40.57 -1.75
C LEU A 136 7.61 -40.36 -0.66
N ASN A 137 6.85 -41.41 -0.34
CA ASN A 137 5.82 -41.31 0.70
C ASN A 137 6.46 -41.03 2.06
N ILE A 138 7.45 -41.83 2.46
CA ILE A 138 8.19 -41.66 3.72
C ILE A 138 8.80 -40.25 3.81
N PHE A 139 9.47 -39.80 2.74
CA PHE A 139 10.03 -38.45 2.68
C PHE A 139 8.95 -37.39 2.90
N THR A 140 7.84 -37.49 2.17
CA THR A 140 6.74 -36.53 2.23
C THR A 140 6.08 -36.49 3.61
N GLU A 141 5.89 -37.64 4.25
CA GLU A 141 5.32 -37.74 5.60
C GLU A 141 6.21 -37.03 6.64
N ILE A 142 7.52 -37.23 6.57
CA ILE A 142 8.47 -36.58 7.47
C ILE A 142 8.48 -35.07 7.25
N ILE A 143 8.51 -34.62 5.99
CA ILE A 143 8.44 -33.19 5.66
C ILE A 143 7.15 -32.59 6.21
N ARG A 144 6.00 -33.25 6.00
CA ARG A 144 4.70 -32.83 6.54
C ARG A 144 4.70 -32.77 8.06
N TYR A 145 5.25 -33.78 8.73
CA TYR A 145 5.37 -33.82 10.19
C TYR A 145 6.20 -32.65 10.72
N GLY A 146 7.39 -32.43 10.15
CA GLY A 146 8.25 -31.31 10.51
C GLY A 146 7.56 -29.96 10.30
N LEU A 147 6.92 -29.78 9.13
CA LEU A 147 6.18 -28.57 8.82
C LEU A 147 5.02 -28.34 9.80
N ASN A 148 4.19 -29.36 10.08
CA ASN A 148 3.01 -29.21 10.94
C ASN A 148 3.37 -29.05 12.41
N THR A 149 4.46 -29.63 12.86
CA THR A 149 4.93 -29.51 14.25
C THR A 149 5.63 -28.17 14.49
N ILE A 150 6.53 -27.75 13.59
CA ILE A 150 7.41 -26.60 13.82
C ILE A 150 6.84 -25.31 13.21
N MET A 151 6.11 -25.42 12.11
CA MET A 151 5.49 -24.29 11.42
C MET A 151 4.01 -24.57 11.13
N PRO A 152 3.15 -24.78 12.14
CA PRO A 152 1.75 -25.11 11.90
C PRO A 152 1.05 -24.04 11.05
N GLU A 153 0.13 -24.51 10.21
CA GLU A 153 -0.81 -23.62 9.54
C GLU A 153 -1.74 -22.95 10.55
N ARG A 154 -2.10 -21.71 10.26
CA ARG A 154 -3.07 -20.97 11.05
C ARG A 154 -3.96 -20.13 10.15
N SER A 155 -5.18 -19.94 10.61
CA SER A 155 -6.15 -19.05 9.99
C SER A 155 -5.96 -17.62 10.48
N ILE A 156 -5.90 -16.67 9.56
CA ILE A 156 -5.91 -15.24 9.87
C ILE A 156 -7.04 -14.55 9.12
N LYS A 157 -7.61 -13.52 9.74
CA LYS A 157 -8.58 -12.62 9.08
C LYS A 157 -7.81 -11.49 8.41
N VAL A 158 -8.01 -11.32 7.10
CA VAL A 158 -7.44 -10.22 6.31
C VAL A 158 -8.54 -9.41 5.66
N HIS A 159 -8.27 -8.15 5.35
CA HIS A 159 -9.20 -7.35 4.58
C HIS A 159 -9.17 -7.83 3.12
N GLU A 160 -10.30 -7.85 2.42
CA GLU A 160 -10.33 -8.35 1.05
C GLU A 160 -9.46 -7.55 0.07
N THR A 161 -9.34 -6.24 0.31
CA THR A 161 -8.47 -5.37 -0.50
C THR A 161 -7.01 -5.40 -0.07
N ASP A 162 -6.65 -6.13 1.01
CA ASP A 162 -5.25 -6.30 1.38
C ASP A 162 -4.53 -7.09 0.29
N LYS A 163 -3.43 -6.53 -0.21
CA LYS A 163 -2.52 -7.24 -1.11
C LYS A 163 -1.81 -8.37 -0.35
N PRO A 164 -1.38 -9.47 -1.00
CA PRO A 164 -0.76 -10.61 -0.33
C PRO A 164 0.47 -10.26 0.54
N TRP A 165 1.23 -9.23 0.14
CA TRP A 165 2.39 -8.73 0.87
C TRP A 165 2.04 -7.80 2.06
N MET A 166 0.77 -7.39 2.20
CA MET A 166 0.31 -6.48 3.24
C MET A 166 0.03 -7.23 4.55
N ASN A 167 0.97 -7.18 5.49
CA ASN A 167 0.82 -7.79 6.81
C ASN A 167 0.60 -6.76 7.94
N ALA A 168 0.17 -7.24 9.11
CA ALA A 168 -0.13 -6.40 10.28
C ALA A 168 1.05 -5.53 10.72
N ASN A 169 2.28 -6.06 10.68
CA ASN A 169 3.49 -5.30 11.03
C ASN A 169 3.74 -4.15 10.05
N LEU A 170 3.54 -4.40 8.74
CA LEU A 170 3.68 -3.37 7.71
C LEU A 170 2.64 -2.26 7.91
N LYS A 171 1.37 -2.62 8.13
CA LYS A 171 0.30 -1.67 8.45
C LYS A 171 0.62 -0.82 9.68
N GLN A 172 1.15 -1.45 10.74
CA GLN A 172 1.54 -0.74 11.96
C GLN A 172 2.70 0.24 11.69
N LEU A 173 3.71 -0.15 10.91
CA LEU A 173 4.80 0.72 10.51
C LEU A 173 4.30 1.92 9.68
N ILE A 174 3.40 1.68 8.73
CA ILE A 174 2.76 2.76 7.94
C ILE A 174 2.00 3.72 8.86
N LYS A 175 1.20 3.20 9.80
CA LYS A 175 0.45 4.02 10.77
C LYS A 175 1.38 4.85 11.66
N ARG A 176 2.48 4.27 12.15
CA ARG A 176 3.48 4.98 12.96
C ARG A 176 4.19 6.07 12.15
N ARG A 177 4.57 5.77 10.90
CA ARG A 177 5.19 6.75 9.99
C ARG A 177 4.23 7.92 9.75
N GLN A 178 2.96 7.64 9.47
CA GLN A 178 1.94 8.66 9.27
C GLN A 178 1.79 9.56 10.51
N LYS A 179 1.75 8.94 11.71
CA LYS A 179 1.65 9.67 12.98
C LYS A 179 2.86 10.59 13.19
N ALA A 180 4.07 10.07 13.00
CA ALA A 180 5.30 10.86 13.14
C ALA A 180 5.35 12.05 12.16
N PHE A 181 4.90 11.84 10.92
CA PHE A 181 4.77 12.92 9.95
C PHE A 181 3.75 13.99 10.39
N SER A 182 2.55 13.57 10.83
CA SER A 182 1.53 14.50 11.29
C SER A 182 1.91 15.28 12.55
N SER A 183 2.74 14.69 13.42
CA SER A 183 3.23 15.34 14.64
C SER A 183 4.47 16.21 14.43
N GLY A 184 5.04 16.24 13.22
CA GLY A 184 6.27 16.98 12.94
C GLY A 184 7.56 16.35 13.51
N ASP A 185 7.52 15.09 13.96
CA ASP A 185 8.71 14.38 14.45
C ASP A 185 9.57 13.93 13.26
N VAL A 186 10.47 14.82 12.84
CA VAL A 186 11.30 14.64 11.65
C VAL A 186 12.24 13.43 11.80
N PHE A 187 12.81 13.21 13.00
CA PHE A 187 13.73 12.11 13.24
C PHE A 187 13.02 10.77 13.15
N LEU A 188 11.92 10.59 13.90
CA LEU A 188 11.16 9.35 13.89
C LEU A 188 10.53 9.09 12.52
N TYR A 189 10.08 10.14 11.83
CA TYR A 189 9.57 10.02 10.47
C TYR A 189 10.65 9.46 9.51
N LYS A 190 11.85 10.04 9.50
CA LYS A 190 12.97 9.58 8.65
C LYS A 190 13.33 8.12 8.97
N LEU A 191 13.45 7.77 10.25
CA LEU A 191 13.73 6.41 10.70
C LEU A 191 12.69 5.41 10.20
N LEU A 192 11.40 5.71 10.38
CA LEU A 192 10.30 4.84 9.97
C LEU A 192 10.17 4.75 8.44
N ARG A 193 10.44 5.84 7.71
CA ARG A 193 10.50 5.85 6.25
C ARG A 193 11.57 4.89 5.73
N THR A 194 12.80 5.01 6.23
CA THR A 194 13.92 4.13 5.83
C THR A 194 13.59 2.67 6.12
N LYS A 195 13.04 2.38 7.30
CA LYS A 195 12.64 1.03 7.69
C LYS A 195 11.58 0.42 6.75
N LEU A 196 10.65 1.23 6.25
CA LEU A 196 9.66 0.81 5.26
C LEU A 196 10.28 0.57 3.89
N THR A 197 11.19 1.44 3.43
CA THR A 197 11.88 1.28 2.15
C THR A 197 12.74 0.01 2.11
N VAL A 198 13.53 -0.24 3.16
CA VAL A 198 14.35 -1.46 3.25
C VAL A 198 13.49 -2.72 3.24
N ARG A 199 12.35 -2.70 3.93
CA ARG A 199 11.42 -3.85 3.94
C ARG A 199 10.66 -4.02 2.63
N GLY A 200 10.38 -2.96 1.90
CA GLY A 200 9.78 -3.04 0.57
C GLY A 200 10.68 -3.76 -0.45
N LYS A 201 12.00 -3.61 -0.32
CA LYS A 201 13.00 -4.28 -1.17
C LYS A 201 13.27 -5.75 -0.83
N GLY A 202 12.86 -6.22 0.34
CA GLY A 202 13.12 -7.59 0.83
C GLY A 202 11.92 -8.54 0.72
N VAL A 203 10.93 -8.20 -0.11
CA VAL A 203 9.72 -9.00 -0.38
C VAL A 203 9.76 -9.63 -1.78
N GLU A 204 10.84 -9.43 -2.53
CA GLU A 204 11.18 -10.22 -3.73
C GLU A 204 11.99 -11.46 -3.34
#